data_AF-A0A178ZK41-F1
#
_entry.id   AF-A0A178ZK41-F1
#
_cell.length_a   1.000
_cell.length_b   1.000
_cell.length_c   1.000
_cell.angle_alpha   90.00
_cell.angle_beta   90.00
_cell.angle_gamma   90.00
#
_symmetry.space_group_name_H-M   'P 1'
#
loop_
_entity.id
_entity.type
_entity.pdbx_description
1 polymer ?
#
loop_
_entity_poly.entity_id
_entity_poly.type
_entity_poly.pdbx_seq_one_letter_code
_entity_poly.pdbx_strand_id
1 'polypeptide(L)'
;MALLPWLSPFRGKPDAIESNDVQAASRGTVDAVTPSEDMDFNALADKVEALQSELEYAHELCGEANLQFDKYRTEIHELRMLLASEQQRSDEADRLLVEERQKYVALQAQVRSLQNSLRNGSVLAGQLQARLNTEMASLRAMTKYTRKVEEKLIDTQLDLEYLRCTTRPEPLKDSLVTPALDFPLPAQPFVVVLVDGDAYFWAPDIYINGDASGPGAIAATRIRNEVVKYLLNQSGTVPVTSKVVTRVFLNYGSAGRLGMLQSRHRAGRSGVAVADFAVQFTEKIPLFDFFDAGRGKERADDKIRENFHLYLSTPNCHAIFVAACLDNGFARMLEQYSDHPLARQKIVLVSPGYVAIEIQRLEFKVVEWPSVFAVRTIPPDAVAKHKKEMQRARTQRSVSTPAMTSGDALSRLVPQLLDLVPAWDPNRAMSKVSNGVGFRVQQAAAGVIERLDLAQMVETDADID
;
A
#
# COMPACT_ATOMS: atom_id res chain seq x y z
N MET A 1 13.91 19.61 -37.97
CA MET A 1 12.82 20.09 -38.85
C MET A 1 12.82 21.61 -38.78
N ALA A 2 12.96 22.25 -39.93
CA ALA A 2 13.10 23.70 -40.05
C ALA A 2 11.74 24.38 -40.02
N LEU A 3 11.58 25.44 -39.21
CA LEU A 3 10.74 26.61 -39.50
C LEU A 3 11.36 27.84 -38.82
N LEU A 4 11.33 28.95 -39.56
CA LEU A 4 12.09 30.19 -39.41
C LEU A 4 11.77 31.02 -38.14
N PRO A 5 12.72 31.83 -37.62
CA PRO A 5 12.47 32.87 -36.64
C PRO A 5 12.50 34.26 -37.30
N TRP A 6 11.40 34.99 -37.29
CA TRP A 6 11.36 36.44 -37.56
C TRP A 6 10.85 37.18 -36.33
N LEU A 7 11.78 37.57 -35.46
CA LEU A 7 11.63 38.70 -34.55
C LEU A 7 13.01 39.36 -34.45
N SER A 8 13.17 40.48 -35.14
CA SER A 8 14.28 41.39 -34.91
C SER A 8 13.77 42.58 -34.09
N PRO A 9 14.47 42.97 -33.02
CA PRO A 9 14.05 44.04 -32.13
C PRO A 9 14.42 45.41 -32.71
N PHE A 10 13.50 46.37 -32.57
CA PHE A 10 13.79 47.79 -32.77
C PHE A 10 14.91 48.21 -31.83
N ARG A 11 16.08 48.51 -32.41
CA ARG A 11 17.21 49.10 -31.71
C ARG A 11 17.20 50.60 -32.02
N GLY A 12 16.74 51.39 -31.07
CA GLY A 12 16.87 52.85 -31.13
C GLY A 12 18.33 53.28 -30.99
N LYS A 13 18.68 54.37 -31.66
CA LYS A 13 19.73 55.34 -31.29
C LYS A 13 19.57 56.63 -32.11
N PRO A 14 20.17 57.76 -31.68
CA PRO A 14 19.42 58.99 -31.38
C PRO A 14 19.79 60.18 -32.29
N ASP A 15 19.00 61.25 -32.12
CA ASP A 15 19.21 62.67 -32.43
C ASP A 15 20.44 63.07 -33.28
N ALA A 16 20.13 63.67 -34.43
CA ALA A 16 20.96 64.70 -35.04
C ALA A 16 20.07 65.92 -35.33
N ILE A 17 20.35 66.97 -34.57
CA ILE A 17 19.90 68.35 -34.79
C ILE A 17 20.47 68.80 -36.13
N GLU A 18 19.61 69.19 -37.08
CA GLU A 18 19.99 70.20 -38.05
C GLU A 18 18.78 70.99 -38.54
N SER A 19 18.90 72.29 -38.29
CA SER A 19 18.08 73.39 -38.77
C SER A 19 17.86 73.36 -40.28
N ASN A 20 16.64 73.63 -40.72
CA ASN A 20 16.44 74.52 -41.86
C ASN A 20 15.07 75.21 -41.75
N ASP A 21 15.16 76.46 -41.32
CA ASP A 21 14.24 77.53 -41.70
C ASP A 21 14.03 77.49 -43.22
N VAL A 22 12.78 77.34 -43.66
CA VAL A 22 12.37 77.89 -44.95
C VAL A 22 11.28 78.90 -44.67
N GLN A 23 11.77 80.14 -44.57
CA GLN A 23 11.00 81.37 -44.52
C GLN A 23 9.99 81.42 -45.66
N ALA A 24 8.74 81.73 -45.28
CA ALA A 24 7.84 82.47 -46.12
C ALA A 24 8.52 83.77 -46.57
N ALA A 25 8.71 83.93 -47.89
CA ALA A 25 9.12 85.19 -48.48
C ALA A 25 8.38 85.39 -49.80
N SER A 26 7.25 86.09 -49.69
CA SER A 26 6.62 86.83 -50.77
C SER A 26 7.60 87.84 -51.39
N ARG A 27 7.88 87.69 -52.68
CA ARG A 27 8.40 88.73 -53.60
C ARG A 27 8.11 88.17 -55.00
N GLY A 28 7.16 88.68 -55.75
CA GLY A 28 7.04 90.07 -56.16
C GLY A 28 7.35 90.13 -57.65
N THR A 29 6.56 89.46 -58.46
CA THR A 29 6.57 89.58 -59.92
C THR A 29 5.62 90.70 -60.29
N VAL A 30 6.20 91.88 -60.51
CA VAL A 30 5.57 92.96 -61.26
C VAL A 30 5.74 92.59 -62.72
N ASP A 31 4.71 91.99 -63.31
CA ASP A 31 4.58 91.94 -64.76
C ASP A 31 3.30 92.65 -65.18
N ALA A 32 3.55 93.71 -65.94
CA ALA A 32 2.75 94.30 -66.99
C ALA A 32 1.22 94.31 -66.84
N VAL A 33 0.70 95.53 -66.68
CA VAL A 33 -0.64 95.94 -67.11
C VAL A 33 -0.93 95.37 -68.50
N THR A 34 -1.77 94.34 -68.57
CA THR A 34 -2.51 93.98 -69.77
C THR A 34 -3.81 94.79 -69.79
N PRO A 35 -4.24 95.25 -70.97
CA PRO A 35 -5.34 96.20 -71.10
C PRO A 35 -6.62 95.52 -70.65
N SER A 36 -7.52 96.31 -70.04
CA SER A 36 -8.89 95.93 -69.70
C SER A 36 -9.51 95.12 -70.84
N GLU A 37 -9.51 93.80 -70.68
CA GLU A 37 -10.40 92.93 -71.45
C GLU A 37 -11.80 93.38 -71.06
N ASP A 38 -12.57 93.78 -72.07
CA ASP A 38 -14.01 93.97 -71.95
C ASP A 38 -14.60 92.60 -71.58
N MET A 39 -14.57 92.31 -70.28
CA MET A 39 -15.02 91.05 -69.70
C MET A 39 -16.53 91.04 -69.87
N ASP A 40 -17.00 90.34 -70.92
CA ASP A 40 -18.40 90.01 -71.09
C ASP A 40 -18.89 89.39 -69.77
N PHE A 41 -19.91 90.01 -69.16
CA PHE A 41 -20.47 89.57 -67.87
C PHE A 41 -20.84 88.08 -67.90
N ASN A 42 -21.19 87.55 -69.08
CA ASN A 42 -21.47 86.13 -69.28
C ASN A 42 -20.23 85.25 -69.07
N ALA A 43 -19.07 85.65 -69.61
CA ALA A 43 -17.82 84.88 -69.45
C ALA A 43 -17.29 84.90 -68.00
N LEU A 44 -17.57 85.97 -67.24
CA LEU A 44 -17.26 86.02 -65.81
C LEU A 44 -18.25 85.17 -64.99
N ALA A 45 -19.54 85.17 -65.35
CA ALA A 45 -20.54 84.32 -64.73
C ALA A 45 -20.21 82.83 -64.91
N ASP A 46 -19.84 82.40 -66.12
CA ASP A 46 -19.43 81.02 -66.41
C ASP A 46 -18.20 80.59 -65.58
N LYS A 47 -17.22 81.50 -65.40
CA LYS A 47 -16.05 81.25 -64.54
C LYS A 47 -16.42 81.12 -63.07
N VAL A 48 -17.38 81.91 -62.58
CA VAL A 48 -17.85 81.81 -61.19
C VAL A 48 -18.60 80.48 -60.99
N GLU A 49 -19.44 80.07 -61.93
CA GLU A 49 -20.17 78.79 -61.87
C GLU A 49 -19.21 77.57 -61.93
N ALA A 50 -18.17 77.63 -62.76
CA ALA A 50 -17.12 76.62 -62.80
C ALA A 50 -16.35 76.53 -61.46
N LEU A 51 -15.98 77.68 -60.87
CA LEU A 51 -15.31 77.72 -59.56
C LEU A 51 -16.23 77.25 -58.42
N GLN A 52 -17.53 77.54 -58.48
CA GLN A 52 -18.51 77.03 -57.52
C GLN A 52 -18.61 75.50 -57.60
N SER A 53 -18.63 74.94 -58.81
CA SER A 53 -18.66 73.49 -59.04
C SER A 53 -17.36 72.81 -58.55
N GLU A 54 -16.20 73.42 -58.80
CA GLU A 54 -14.91 72.91 -58.32
C GLU A 54 -14.80 72.99 -56.78
N LEU A 55 -15.32 74.05 -56.18
CA LEU A 55 -15.39 74.20 -54.72
C LEU A 55 -16.31 73.16 -54.09
N GLU A 56 -17.46 72.89 -54.71
CA GLU A 56 -18.41 71.86 -54.25
C GLU A 56 -17.78 70.46 -54.32
N TYR A 57 -17.11 70.12 -55.42
CA TYR A 57 -16.35 68.87 -55.53
C TYR A 57 -15.23 68.75 -54.49
N ALA A 58 -14.49 69.83 -54.23
CA ALA A 58 -13.47 69.85 -53.19
C ALA A 58 -14.06 69.64 -51.78
N HIS A 59 -15.22 70.23 -51.50
CA HIS A 59 -15.94 70.00 -50.23
C HIS A 59 -16.41 68.56 -50.07
N GLU A 60 -16.94 67.93 -51.14
CA GLU A 60 -17.31 66.51 -51.12
C GLU A 60 -16.11 65.61 -50.84
N LEU A 61 -14.98 65.86 -51.51
CA LEU A 61 -13.73 65.09 -51.30
C LEU A 61 -13.20 65.26 -49.87
N CYS A 62 -13.24 66.48 -49.32
CA CYS A 62 -12.90 66.73 -47.92
C CYS A 62 -13.89 66.03 -46.97
N GLY A 63 -15.17 65.96 -47.31
CA GLY A 63 -16.19 65.22 -46.58
C GLY A 63 -15.87 63.72 -46.49
N GLU A 64 -15.57 63.09 -47.63
CA GLU A 64 -15.20 61.67 -47.67
C GLU A 64 -13.88 61.41 -46.93
N ALA A 65 -12.88 62.26 -47.08
CA ALA A 65 -11.62 62.14 -46.35
C ALA A 65 -11.81 62.22 -44.83
N ASN A 66 -12.66 63.13 -44.35
CA ASN A 66 -13.01 63.23 -42.93
C ASN A 66 -13.70 61.97 -42.41
N LEU A 67 -14.63 61.39 -43.19
CA LEU A 67 -15.28 60.13 -42.84
C LEU A 67 -14.26 58.99 -42.71
N GLN A 68 -13.29 58.91 -43.62
CA GLN A 68 -12.21 57.91 -43.56
C GLN A 68 -11.31 58.13 -42.33
N PHE A 69 -10.97 59.38 -41.99
CA PHE A 69 -10.23 59.67 -40.77
C PHE A 69 -10.99 59.27 -39.50
N ASP A 70 -12.31 59.45 -39.48
CA ASP A 70 -13.13 59.02 -38.34
C ASP A 70 -13.17 57.50 -38.20
N LYS A 71 -13.25 56.76 -39.32
CA LYS A 71 -13.10 55.29 -39.32
C LYS A 71 -11.75 54.87 -38.73
N TYR A 72 -10.65 55.48 -39.18
CA TYR A 72 -9.33 55.18 -38.63
C TYR A 72 -9.20 55.55 -37.15
N ARG A 73 -9.82 56.64 -36.68
CA ARG A 73 -9.86 56.99 -35.25
C ARG A 73 -10.56 55.93 -34.44
N THR A 74 -11.70 55.40 -34.92
CA THR A 74 -12.41 54.32 -34.23
C THR A 74 -11.59 53.02 -34.20
N GLU A 75 -11.00 52.62 -35.32
CA GLU A 75 -10.14 51.42 -35.38
C GLU A 75 -8.93 51.54 -34.45
N ILE A 76 -8.25 52.69 -34.43
CA ILE A 76 -7.14 52.94 -33.50
C ILE A 76 -7.59 52.85 -32.05
N HIS A 77 -8.79 53.36 -31.72
CA HIS A 77 -9.31 53.26 -30.37
C HIS A 77 -9.58 51.80 -29.98
N GLU A 78 -10.21 51.01 -30.86
CA GLU A 78 -10.48 49.59 -30.63
C GLU A 78 -9.18 48.80 -30.43
N LEU A 79 -8.18 49.02 -31.30
CA LEU A 79 -6.87 48.38 -31.18
C LEU A 79 -6.15 48.73 -29.87
N ARG A 80 -6.27 49.98 -29.39
CA ARG A 80 -5.71 50.39 -28.09
C ARG A 80 -6.39 49.67 -26.93
N MET A 81 -7.72 49.50 -26.98
CA MET A 81 -8.46 48.78 -25.95
C MET A 81 -8.08 47.30 -25.93
N LEU A 82 -7.96 46.68 -27.10
CA LEU A 82 -7.51 45.29 -27.22
C LEU A 82 -6.09 45.14 -26.68
N LEU A 83 -5.16 46.02 -27.06
CA LEU A 83 -3.78 45.99 -26.55
C LEU A 83 -3.73 46.10 -25.02
N ALA A 84 -4.52 47.00 -24.43
CA ALA A 84 -4.60 47.13 -22.97
C ALA A 84 -5.13 45.84 -22.31
N SER A 85 -6.13 45.20 -22.91
CA SER A 85 -6.66 43.92 -22.41
C SER A 85 -5.63 42.79 -22.52
N GLU A 86 -4.87 42.75 -23.61
CA GLU A 86 -3.79 41.77 -23.82
C GLU A 86 -2.68 41.95 -22.80
N GLN A 87 -2.27 43.20 -22.55
CA GLN A 87 -1.27 43.53 -21.52
C GLN A 87 -1.73 43.10 -20.13
N GLN A 88 -2.97 43.38 -19.76
CA GLN A 88 -3.52 42.94 -18.47
C GLN A 88 -3.49 41.41 -18.31
N ARG A 89 -3.84 40.67 -19.37
CA ARG A 89 -3.76 39.20 -19.37
C ARG A 89 -2.31 38.70 -19.28
N SER A 90 -1.37 39.39 -19.92
CA SER A 90 0.06 39.07 -19.82
C SER A 90 0.57 39.27 -18.40
N ASP A 91 0.22 40.38 -17.75
CA ASP A 91 0.61 40.68 -16.37
C ASP A 91 0.06 39.64 -15.39
N GLU A 92 -1.18 39.18 -15.61
CA GLU A 92 -1.79 38.13 -14.79
C GLU A 92 -1.09 36.77 -14.99
N ALA A 93 -0.76 36.42 -16.24
CA ALA A 93 0.00 35.21 -16.53
C ALA A 93 1.39 35.24 -15.87
N ASP A 94 2.08 36.38 -15.89
CA ASP A 94 3.40 36.54 -15.26
C ASP A 94 3.31 36.38 -13.73
N ARG A 95 2.25 36.90 -13.09
CA ARG A 95 2.00 36.70 -11.65
C ARG A 95 1.82 35.22 -11.31
N LEU A 96 0.98 34.50 -12.06
CA LEU A 96 0.76 33.07 -11.86
C LEU A 96 2.06 32.26 -12.07
N LEU A 97 2.86 32.61 -13.08
CA LEU A 97 4.16 31.98 -13.30
C LEU A 97 5.13 32.18 -12.13
N VAL A 98 5.12 33.35 -11.50
CA VAL A 98 5.95 33.60 -10.31
C VAL A 98 5.47 32.75 -9.13
N GLU A 99 4.16 32.65 -8.91
CA GLU A 99 3.58 31.82 -7.84
C GLU A 99 3.93 30.33 -8.03
N GLU A 100 3.76 29.80 -9.24
CA GLU A 100 4.10 28.41 -9.55
C GLU A 100 5.61 28.13 -9.40
N ARG A 101 6.47 29.09 -9.77
CA ARG A 101 7.91 28.99 -9.51
C ARG A 101 8.23 28.93 -8.01
N GLN A 102 7.55 29.71 -7.19
CA GLN A 102 7.73 29.67 -5.74
C GLN A 102 7.28 28.33 -5.14
N LYS A 103 6.12 27.81 -5.58
CA LYS A 103 5.65 26.47 -5.19
C LYS A 103 6.64 25.38 -5.57
N TYR A 104 7.18 25.43 -6.79
CA TYR A 104 8.20 24.49 -7.26
C TYR A 104 9.46 24.52 -6.40
N VAL A 105 9.97 25.71 -6.05
CA VAL A 105 11.15 25.85 -5.17
C VAL A 105 10.89 25.30 -3.77
N ALA A 106 9.70 25.58 -3.20
CA ALA A 106 9.31 25.05 -1.89
C ALA A 106 9.23 23.52 -1.90
N LEU A 107 8.61 22.94 -2.94
CA LEU A 107 8.51 21.49 -3.10
C LEU A 107 9.90 20.86 -3.29
N GLN A 108 10.78 21.50 -4.06
CA GLN A 108 12.15 21.04 -4.23
C GLN A 108 12.94 21.05 -2.91
N ALA A 109 12.72 22.04 -2.04
CA ALA A 109 13.32 22.09 -0.71
C ALA A 109 12.81 20.95 0.19
N GLN A 110 11.51 20.64 0.15
CA GLN A 110 10.93 19.51 0.88
C GLN A 110 11.52 18.17 0.42
N VAL A 111 11.65 17.96 -0.90
CA VAL A 111 12.27 16.75 -1.46
C VAL A 111 13.71 16.59 -0.96
N ARG A 112 14.50 17.67 -0.94
CA ARG A 112 15.88 17.62 -0.41
C ARG A 112 15.91 17.28 1.08
N SER A 113 14.99 17.83 1.87
CA SER A 113 14.87 17.50 3.30
C SER A 113 14.56 16.01 3.53
N LEU A 114 13.60 15.46 2.78
CA LEU A 114 13.25 14.04 2.84
C LEU A 114 14.41 13.13 2.40
N GLN A 115 15.15 13.52 1.35
CA GLN A 115 16.34 12.79 0.91
C GLN A 115 17.42 12.74 2.00
N ASN A 116 17.65 13.85 2.70
CA ASN A 116 18.59 13.90 3.82
C ASN A 116 18.13 13.01 4.99
N SER A 117 16.84 13.04 5.33
CA SER A 117 16.26 12.16 6.35
C SER A 117 16.44 10.68 6.00
N LEU A 118 16.15 10.31 4.74
CA LEU A 118 16.34 8.94 4.26
C LEU A 118 17.81 8.50 4.33
N ARG A 119 18.75 9.38 3.96
CA ARG A 119 20.18 9.11 4.06
C ARG A 119 20.59 8.88 5.52
N ASN A 120 20.12 9.71 6.45
CA ASN A 120 20.39 9.54 7.88
C ASN A 120 19.82 8.23 8.41
N GLY A 121 18.58 7.88 8.02
CA GLY A 121 17.96 6.60 8.37
C GLY A 121 18.74 5.39 7.84
N SER A 122 19.26 5.47 6.61
CA SER A 122 20.10 4.43 6.01
C SER A 122 21.42 4.23 6.77
N VAL A 123 22.08 5.31 7.17
CA VAL A 123 23.31 5.24 7.99
C VAL A 123 23.03 4.58 9.34
N LEU A 124 21.94 4.97 10.03
CA LEU A 124 21.57 4.39 11.31
C LEU A 124 21.24 2.89 11.18
N ALA A 125 20.50 2.51 10.13
CA ALA A 125 20.20 1.11 9.85
C ALA A 125 21.48 0.29 9.61
N GLY A 126 22.45 0.84 8.87
CA GLY A 126 23.76 0.23 8.68
C GLY A 126 24.54 0.04 9.98
N GLN A 127 24.52 1.04 10.86
CA GLN A 127 25.16 0.95 12.19
C GLN A 127 24.51 -0.13 13.07
N LEU A 128 23.17 -0.18 13.10
CA LEU A 128 22.43 -1.19 13.86
C LEU A 128 22.69 -2.60 13.31
N GLN A 129 22.75 -2.76 11.98
CA GLN A 129 23.06 -4.04 11.35
C GLN A 129 24.48 -4.50 11.69
N ALA A 130 25.47 -3.59 11.70
CA ALA A 130 26.83 -3.90 12.11
C ALA A 130 26.88 -4.37 13.58
N ARG A 131 26.17 -3.67 14.48
CA ARG A 131 26.07 -4.06 15.90
C ARG A 131 25.39 -5.41 16.09
N LEU A 132 24.32 -5.68 15.34
CA LEU A 132 23.66 -6.99 15.38
C LEU A 132 24.63 -8.10 14.93
N ASN A 133 25.42 -7.86 13.88
CA ASN A 133 26.40 -8.82 13.40
C ASN A 133 27.50 -9.10 14.43
N THR A 134 27.96 -8.08 15.16
CA THR A 134 28.95 -8.28 16.24
C THR A 134 28.38 -9.08 17.40
N GLU A 135 27.15 -8.79 17.82
CA GLU A 135 26.47 -9.55 18.89
C GLU A 135 26.23 -11.01 18.47
N MET A 136 25.80 -11.25 17.23
CA MET A 136 25.63 -12.62 16.71
C MET A 136 26.96 -13.39 16.66
N ALA A 137 28.07 -12.74 16.31
CA ALA A 137 29.39 -13.35 16.31
C ALA A 137 29.84 -13.72 17.73
N SER A 138 29.62 -12.83 18.70
CA SER A 138 29.89 -13.07 20.13
C SER A 138 29.08 -14.26 20.66
N LEU A 139 27.77 -14.29 20.38
CA LEU A 139 26.90 -15.41 20.76
C LEU A 139 27.36 -16.73 20.17
N ARG A 140 27.75 -16.77 18.89
CA ARG A 140 28.30 -17.99 18.26
C ARG A 140 29.58 -18.47 18.92
N ALA A 141 30.47 -17.56 19.32
CA ALA A 141 31.70 -17.89 20.03
C ALA A 141 31.39 -18.48 21.42
N MET A 142 30.47 -17.87 22.16
CA MET A 142 29.99 -18.38 23.45
C MET A 142 29.37 -19.78 23.32
N THR A 143 28.47 -19.98 22.36
CA THR A 143 27.86 -21.30 22.12
C THR A 143 28.91 -22.36 21.77
N LYS A 144 29.96 -22.00 21.02
CA LYS A 144 31.07 -22.92 20.71
C LYS A 144 31.88 -23.27 21.96
N TYR A 145 32.11 -22.31 22.86
CA TYR A 145 32.76 -22.55 24.14
C TYR A 145 31.93 -23.47 25.03
N THR A 146 30.62 -23.20 25.17
CA THR A 146 29.70 -24.05 25.94
C THR A 146 29.74 -25.50 25.48
N ARG A 147 29.67 -25.75 24.16
CA ARG A 147 29.76 -27.12 23.61
C ARG A 147 31.07 -27.82 23.97
N LYS A 148 32.21 -27.11 23.96
CA LYS A 148 33.50 -27.69 24.36
C LYS A 148 33.54 -28.05 25.85
N VAL A 149 32.88 -27.26 26.69
CA VAL A 149 32.79 -27.55 28.13
C VAL A 149 31.86 -28.74 28.37
N GLU A 150 30.74 -28.82 27.64
CA GLU A 150 29.83 -29.97 27.67
C GLU A 150 30.54 -31.27 27.25
N GLU A 151 31.32 -31.23 26.17
CA GLU A 151 32.14 -32.38 25.71
C GLU A 151 33.09 -32.87 26.81
N LYS A 152 33.86 -31.95 27.43
CA LYS A 152 34.74 -32.30 28.55
C LYS A 152 33.98 -32.85 29.76
N LEU A 153 32.78 -32.33 30.03
CA LEU A 153 31.95 -32.82 31.12
C LEU A 153 31.52 -34.27 30.86
N ILE A 154 31.10 -34.58 29.63
CA ILE A 154 30.72 -35.93 29.22
C ILE A 154 31.92 -36.88 29.36
N ASP A 155 33.10 -36.49 28.87
CA ASP A 155 34.33 -37.29 28.98
C ASP A 155 34.68 -37.59 30.44
N THR A 156 34.67 -36.56 31.30
CA THR A 156 34.96 -36.75 32.74
C THR A 156 33.89 -37.60 33.45
N GLN A 157 32.63 -37.54 33.01
CA GLN A 157 31.57 -38.42 33.53
C GLN A 157 31.80 -39.88 33.14
N LEU A 158 32.20 -40.14 31.90
CA LEU A 158 32.59 -41.47 31.41
C LEU A 158 33.80 -42.02 32.19
N ASP A 159 34.82 -41.21 32.42
CA ASP A 159 35.98 -41.60 33.24
C ASP A 159 35.58 -41.96 34.68
N LEU A 160 34.69 -41.18 35.29
CA LEU A 160 34.15 -41.49 36.63
C LEU A 160 33.35 -42.79 36.66
N GLU A 161 32.55 -43.06 35.62
CA GLU A 161 31.79 -44.31 35.49
C GLU A 161 32.73 -45.51 35.29
N TYR A 162 33.75 -45.37 34.43
CA TYR A 162 34.80 -46.37 34.25
C TYR A 162 35.53 -46.69 35.56
N LEU A 163 35.88 -45.66 36.34
CA LEU A 163 36.49 -45.84 37.66
C LEU A 163 35.54 -46.53 38.65
N ARG A 164 34.23 -46.23 38.63
CA ARG A 164 33.24 -46.95 39.45
C ARG A 164 33.16 -48.43 39.09
N CYS A 165 33.20 -48.76 37.80
CA CYS A 165 33.18 -50.15 37.31
C CYS A 165 34.46 -50.93 37.64
N THR A 166 35.61 -50.26 37.72
CA THR A 166 36.90 -50.91 38.04
C THR A 166 37.20 -51.01 39.53
N THR A 167 36.60 -50.16 40.38
CA THR A 167 36.83 -50.13 41.84
C THR A 167 35.76 -50.84 42.67
N ARG A 168 34.63 -51.25 42.06
CA ARG A 168 33.63 -52.12 42.70
C ARG A 168 33.74 -53.55 42.15
N PRO A 169 34.16 -54.55 42.95
CA PRO A 169 33.83 -55.92 42.64
C PRO A 169 32.38 -56.15 43.05
N GLU A 170 31.42 -55.86 42.17
CA GLU A 170 30.06 -56.38 42.35
C GLU A 170 29.94 -57.78 41.75
N PRO A 171 29.33 -58.73 42.49
CA PRO A 171 29.21 -60.11 42.06
C PRO A 171 28.25 -60.21 40.87
N LEU A 172 28.56 -61.16 39.97
CA LEU A 172 27.66 -61.60 38.91
C LEU A 172 26.22 -61.72 39.43
N LYS A 173 25.32 -60.93 38.84
CA LYS A 173 23.90 -61.27 38.78
C LYS A 173 23.53 -61.49 37.33
N ASP A 174 23.45 -62.78 37.02
CA ASP A 174 22.58 -63.45 36.06
C ASP A 174 22.13 -62.66 34.83
N SER A 175 22.77 -63.01 33.72
CA SER A 175 22.24 -62.87 32.37
C SER A 175 20.99 -63.74 32.24
N LEU A 176 19.79 -63.13 32.17
CA LEU A 176 18.67 -63.64 31.39
C LEU A 176 17.76 -62.48 30.97
N VAL A 177 17.48 -62.43 29.67
CA VAL A 177 16.53 -61.57 28.93
C VAL A 177 17.05 -60.19 28.52
N THR A 178 17.75 -60.17 27.38
CA THR A 178 17.57 -59.12 26.38
C THR A 178 16.19 -59.26 25.73
N PRO A 179 15.26 -58.29 25.87
CA PRO A 179 14.36 -57.98 24.79
C PRO A 179 15.05 -56.92 23.90
N ALA A 180 14.94 -57.12 22.61
CA ALA A 180 15.35 -56.16 21.60
C ALA A 180 14.83 -54.75 21.93
N LEU A 181 15.64 -53.75 21.60
CA LEU A 181 15.30 -52.33 21.58
C LEU A 181 14.12 -52.06 20.63
N ASP A 182 12.90 -52.31 21.08
CA ASP A 182 11.68 -51.74 20.50
C ASP A 182 11.23 -50.55 21.36
N PHE A 183 12.14 -49.63 21.70
CA PHE A 183 11.70 -48.34 22.20
C PHE A 183 11.12 -47.59 21.00
N PRO A 184 9.80 -47.30 20.95
CA PRO A 184 9.26 -46.46 19.90
C PRO A 184 10.02 -45.14 19.93
N LEU A 185 10.60 -44.75 18.79
CA LEU A 185 11.26 -43.46 18.64
C LEU A 185 10.33 -42.38 19.19
N PRO A 186 10.85 -41.42 19.97
CA PRO A 186 10.01 -40.42 20.61
C PRO A 186 9.17 -39.70 19.55
N ALA A 187 7.87 -39.64 19.80
CA ALA A 187 6.89 -39.02 18.93
C ALA A 187 7.31 -37.57 18.62
N GLN A 188 7.61 -37.29 17.35
CA GLN A 188 8.02 -35.96 16.91
C GLN A 188 6.78 -35.07 16.77
N PRO A 189 6.66 -33.96 17.54
CA PRO A 189 5.59 -33.00 17.32
C PRO A 189 5.75 -32.32 15.96
N PHE A 190 4.63 -32.06 15.30
CA PHE A 190 4.60 -31.30 14.06
C PHE A 190 3.30 -30.50 13.90
N VAL A 191 3.34 -29.55 12.98
CA VAL A 191 2.17 -28.80 12.50
C VAL A 191 2.10 -28.92 10.98
N VAL A 192 0.91 -28.78 10.43
CA VAL A 192 0.69 -28.90 8.99
C VAL A 192 0.04 -27.65 8.43
N VAL A 193 0.44 -27.26 7.22
CA VAL A 193 -0.20 -26.23 6.41
C VAL A 193 -0.77 -26.90 5.16
N LEU A 194 -2.08 -26.78 4.97
CA LEU A 194 -2.80 -27.28 3.79
C LEU A 194 -3.27 -26.08 2.97
N VAL A 195 -2.83 -25.99 1.73
CA VAL A 195 -3.12 -24.85 0.84
C VAL A 195 -3.88 -25.30 -0.39
N ASP A 196 -5.02 -24.65 -0.63
CA ASP A 196 -5.72 -24.68 -1.91
C ASP A 196 -5.02 -23.73 -2.89
N GLY A 197 -4.15 -24.29 -3.72
CA GLY A 197 -3.40 -23.55 -4.72
C GLY A 197 -4.26 -23.04 -5.88
N ASP A 198 -5.47 -23.58 -6.11
CA ASP A 198 -6.38 -23.07 -7.14
C ASP A 198 -7.03 -21.75 -6.70
N ALA A 199 -7.25 -21.56 -5.39
CA ALA A 199 -7.90 -20.36 -4.84
C ALA A 199 -6.94 -19.32 -4.23
N TYR A 200 -5.78 -19.74 -3.72
CA TYR A 200 -4.81 -18.87 -3.04
C TYR A 200 -3.72 -18.39 -3.99
N PHE A 201 -3.66 -17.07 -4.18
CA PHE A 201 -2.63 -16.43 -4.97
C PHE A 201 -1.44 -16.05 -4.09
N TRP A 202 -0.23 -16.26 -4.60
CA TRP A 202 1.01 -15.82 -3.96
C TRP A 202 1.15 -14.30 -3.95
N ALA A 203 1.77 -13.75 -2.91
CA ALA A 203 2.01 -12.31 -2.80
C ALA A 203 2.82 -11.79 -4.01
N PRO A 204 2.43 -10.67 -4.66
CA PRO A 204 3.04 -10.24 -5.92
C PRO A 204 4.54 -9.95 -5.83
N ASP A 205 5.01 -9.52 -4.66
CA ASP A 205 6.42 -9.20 -4.40
C ASP A 205 7.32 -10.45 -4.37
N ILE A 206 6.75 -11.65 -4.20
CA ILE A 206 7.48 -12.93 -4.33
C ILE A 206 8.10 -13.06 -5.73
N TYR A 207 7.45 -12.52 -6.76
CA TYR A 207 7.91 -12.58 -8.14
C TYR A 207 8.83 -11.43 -8.55
N ILE A 208 8.89 -10.35 -7.74
CA ILE A 208 9.67 -9.15 -8.04
C ILE A 208 11.08 -9.26 -7.46
N ASN A 209 11.22 -9.94 -6.33
CA ASN A 209 12.48 -10.06 -5.62
C ASN A 209 13.39 -11.08 -6.32
N GLY A 210 14.45 -10.57 -6.96
CA GLY A 210 15.50 -11.35 -7.63
C GLY A 210 16.44 -12.09 -6.67
N ASP A 211 15.91 -12.70 -5.61
CA ASP A 211 16.68 -13.63 -4.80
C ASP A 211 17.05 -14.84 -5.66
N ALA A 212 18.32 -15.26 -5.61
CA ALA A 212 18.86 -16.32 -6.46
C ALA A 212 18.14 -17.66 -6.28
N SER A 213 17.39 -17.83 -5.18
CA SER A 213 16.59 -19.04 -4.89
C SER A 213 15.32 -19.18 -5.73
N GLY A 214 14.83 -18.10 -6.35
CA GLY A 214 13.59 -18.08 -7.14
C GLY A 214 12.28 -17.98 -6.31
N PRO A 215 11.15 -17.61 -6.94
CA PRO A 215 9.89 -17.29 -6.26
C PRO A 215 9.31 -18.45 -5.43
N GLY A 216 9.43 -19.71 -5.88
CA GLY A 216 8.90 -20.85 -5.14
C GLY A 216 9.60 -21.05 -3.79
N ALA A 217 10.92 -20.88 -3.77
CA ALA A 217 11.72 -20.97 -2.56
C ALA A 217 11.44 -19.82 -1.57
N ILE A 218 11.18 -18.62 -2.09
CA ILE A 218 10.77 -17.47 -1.27
C ILE A 218 9.43 -17.78 -0.59
N ALA A 219 8.43 -18.27 -1.34
CA ALA A 219 7.13 -18.64 -0.79
C ALA A 219 7.23 -19.69 0.34
N ALA A 220 7.99 -20.76 0.12
CA ALA A 220 8.25 -21.79 1.13
C ALA A 220 8.87 -21.20 2.41
N THR A 221 9.87 -20.33 2.25
CA THR A 221 10.55 -19.66 3.37
C THR A 221 9.59 -18.76 4.15
N ARG A 222 8.72 -18.02 3.46
CA ARG A 222 7.74 -17.13 4.11
C ARG A 222 6.68 -17.91 4.88
N ILE A 223 6.13 -19.00 4.32
CA ILE A 223 5.20 -19.88 5.06
C ILE A 223 5.84 -20.39 6.34
N ARG A 224 7.07 -20.93 6.25
CA ARG A 224 7.79 -21.42 7.44
C ARG A 224 7.95 -20.32 8.49
N ASN A 225 8.31 -19.11 8.08
CA ASN A 225 8.50 -17.99 9.00
C ASN A 225 7.20 -17.60 9.69
N GLU A 226 6.08 -17.52 8.96
CA GLU A 226 4.78 -17.20 9.56
C GLU A 226 4.30 -18.28 10.53
N VAL A 227 4.51 -19.57 10.20
CA VAL A 227 4.20 -20.67 11.11
C VAL A 227 5.07 -20.59 12.37
N VAL A 228 6.38 -20.39 12.25
CA VAL A 228 7.28 -20.27 13.41
C VAL A 228 6.90 -19.07 14.29
N LYS A 229 6.58 -17.91 13.69
CA LYS A 229 6.07 -16.74 14.43
C LYS A 229 4.81 -17.10 15.22
N TYR A 230 3.86 -17.81 14.60
CA TYR A 230 2.66 -18.27 15.27
C TYR A 230 3.01 -19.18 16.46
N LEU A 231 3.87 -20.18 16.27
CA LEU A 231 4.28 -21.12 17.32
C LEU A 231 4.91 -20.42 18.53
N LEU A 232 5.79 -19.44 18.30
CA LEU A 232 6.42 -18.65 19.37
C LEU A 232 5.40 -17.87 20.21
N ASN A 233 4.27 -17.48 19.63
CA ASN A 233 3.22 -16.72 20.30
C ASN A 233 2.20 -17.59 21.07
N GLN A 234 2.21 -18.92 20.91
CA GLN A 234 1.18 -19.82 21.49
C GLN A 234 1.40 -20.23 22.97
N SER A 235 2.28 -19.53 23.71
CA SER A 235 2.45 -19.70 25.16
C SER A 235 2.60 -21.16 25.64
N GLY A 236 3.28 -22.01 24.86
CA GLY A 236 3.52 -23.42 25.22
C GLY A 236 2.43 -24.42 24.83
N THR A 237 1.33 -23.98 24.19
CA THR A 237 0.27 -24.90 23.70
C THR A 237 0.77 -25.83 22.59
N VAL A 238 1.71 -25.34 21.77
CA VAL A 238 2.35 -26.12 20.70
C VAL A 238 3.86 -26.11 20.94
N PRO A 239 4.55 -27.28 20.93
CA PRO A 239 5.99 -27.33 21.11
C PRO A 239 6.72 -26.51 20.03
N VAL A 240 7.65 -25.64 20.43
CA VAL A 240 8.47 -24.84 19.48
C VAL A 240 9.38 -25.73 18.62
N THR A 241 9.67 -26.94 19.09
CA THR A 241 10.41 -27.98 18.35
C THR A 241 9.58 -28.68 17.27
N SER A 242 8.32 -28.27 17.06
CA SER A 242 7.43 -28.87 16.07
C SER A 242 7.99 -28.71 14.65
N LYS A 243 8.05 -29.81 13.91
CA LYS A 243 8.36 -29.75 12.47
C LYS A 243 7.19 -29.10 11.73
N VAL A 244 7.49 -28.38 10.64
CA VAL A 244 6.48 -27.77 9.78
C VAL A 244 6.36 -28.59 8.50
N VAL A 245 5.17 -29.15 8.27
CA VAL A 245 4.81 -29.83 7.03
C VAL A 245 3.93 -28.88 6.22
N THR A 246 4.20 -28.69 4.94
CA THR A 246 3.36 -27.85 4.08
C THR A 246 3.00 -28.61 2.82
N ARG A 247 1.72 -28.62 2.47
CA ARG A 247 1.21 -29.26 1.26
C ARG A 247 0.36 -28.27 0.49
N VAL A 248 0.81 -27.94 -0.71
CA VAL A 248 0.04 -27.12 -1.66
C VAL A 248 -0.56 -28.04 -2.70
N PHE A 249 -1.87 -27.94 -2.92
CA PHE A 249 -2.58 -28.73 -3.94
C PHE A 249 -3.05 -27.79 -5.04
N LEU A 250 -2.58 -28.00 -6.26
CA LEU A 250 -2.95 -27.20 -7.43
C LEU A 250 -3.27 -28.13 -8.59
N ASN A 251 -4.32 -27.86 -9.34
CA ASN A 251 -4.58 -28.60 -10.58
C ASN A 251 -3.73 -28.04 -11.73
N TYR A 252 -2.74 -28.78 -12.24
CA TYR A 252 -1.90 -28.25 -13.33
C TYR A 252 -2.68 -28.10 -14.65
N GLY A 253 -3.78 -28.83 -14.82
CA GLY A 253 -4.70 -28.63 -15.95
C GLY A 253 -5.47 -27.30 -15.85
N SER A 254 -5.73 -26.80 -14.64
CA SER A 254 -6.30 -25.46 -14.40
C SER A 254 -5.23 -24.38 -14.57
N ALA A 255 -3.95 -24.73 -14.41
CA ALA A 255 -2.80 -23.80 -14.45
C ALA A 255 -2.56 -23.14 -15.82
N GLY A 256 -3.16 -23.64 -16.90
CA GLY A 256 -3.28 -22.89 -18.16
C GLY A 256 -4.01 -21.55 -18.00
N ARG A 257 -4.81 -21.37 -16.94
CA ARG A 257 -5.40 -20.10 -16.51
C ARG A 257 -4.51 -19.31 -15.55
N LEU A 258 -3.66 -20.00 -14.78
CA LEU A 258 -2.76 -19.39 -13.78
C LEU A 258 -1.58 -18.65 -14.45
N GLY A 259 -1.03 -19.19 -15.55
CA GLY A 259 -0.06 -18.48 -16.38
C GLY A 259 -0.62 -17.27 -17.14
N MET A 260 -1.95 -17.21 -17.31
CA MET A 260 -2.62 -16.14 -18.07
C MET A 260 -3.06 -14.95 -17.21
N LEU A 261 -3.34 -15.16 -15.91
CA LEU A 261 -3.71 -14.07 -15.00
C LEU A 261 -2.49 -13.37 -14.37
N GLN A 262 -1.36 -14.08 -14.19
CA GLN A 262 -0.13 -13.48 -13.67
C GLN A 262 0.62 -12.62 -14.70
N SER A 263 0.35 -12.80 -15.99
CA SER A 263 0.96 -12.04 -17.10
C SER A 263 0.16 -10.77 -17.49
N ARG A 264 -1.15 -10.74 -17.27
CA ARG A 264 -2.03 -9.70 -17.84
C ARG A 264 -2.02 -8.34 -17.15
N HIS A 265 -1.28 -8.15 -16.05
CA HIS A 265 -1.20 -6.83 -15.39
C HIS A 265 0.11 -6.07 -15.60
N ARG A 266 1.16 -6.65 -16.19
CA ARG A 266 2.32 -5.87 -16.67
C ARG A 266 2.95 -6.54 -17.89
N ALA A 267 2.69 -5.95 -19.05
CA ALA A 267 3.51 -6.15 -20.23
C ALA A 267 4.99 -5.96 -19.84
N GLY A 268 5.78 -7.04 -19.84
CA GLY A 268 7.25 -6.94 -19.81
C GLY A 268 8.04 -7.82 -18.84
N ARG A 269 7.47 -8.76 -18.07
CA ARG A 269 8.27 -9.70 -17.26
C ARG A 269 7.92 -11.15 -17.52
N SER A 270 8.95 -11.93 -17.86
CA SER A 270 8.92 -13.39 -18.00
C SER A 270 8.25 -14.03 -16.79
N GLY A 271 7.06 -14.62 -16.97
CA GLY A 271 6.38 -15.36 -15.91
C GLY A 271 7.13 -16.65 -15.61
N VAL A 272 7.27 -17.00 -14.34
CA VAL A 272 7.84 -18.29 -13.93
C VAL A 272 6.80 -19.38 -14.17
N ALA A 273 7.19 -20.46 -14.84
CA ALA A 273 6.29 -21.58 -15.07
C ALA A 273 5.89 -22.22 -13.73
N VAL A 274 4.65 -22.70 -13.63
CA VAL A 274 4.14 -23.33 -12.40
C VAL A 274 4.99 -24.54 -12.00
N ALA A 275 5.49 -25.30 -12.98
CA ALA A 275 6.40 -26.41 -12.74
C ALA A 275 7.71 -25.94 -12.05
N ASP A 276 8.33 -24.87 -12.55
CA ASP A 276 9.57 -24.33 -11.96
C ASP A 276 9.31 -23.79 -10.55
N PHE A 277 8.18 -23.11 -10.34
CA PHE A 277 7.78 -22.66 -9.00
C PHE A 277 7.63 -23.83 -8.04
N ALA A 278 6.96 -24.91 -8.46
CA ALA A 278 6.73 -26.11 -7.66
C ALA A 278 8.05 -26.81 -7.29
N VAL A 279 8.99 -26.90 -8.24
CA VAL A 279 10.34 -27.45 -8.00
C VAL A 279 11.07 -26.59 -6.97
N GLN A 280 11.16 -25.27 -7.17
CA GLN A 280 11.82 -24.36 -6.23
C GLN A 280 11.19 -24.40 -4.82
N PHE A 281 9.86 -24.51 -4.74
CA PHE A 281 9.15 -24.63 -3.47
C PHE A 281 9.52 -25.92 -2.73
N THR A 282 9.49 -27.03 -3.46
CA THR A 282 9.72 -28.37 -2.90
C THR A 282 11.19 -28.59 -2.51
N GLU A 283 12.13 -28.10 -3.32
CA GLU A 283 13.56 -28.23 -3.04
C GLU A 283 14.02 -27.36 -1.85
N LYS A 284 13.31 -26.26 -1.56
CA LYS A 284 13.76 -25.31 -0.54
C LYS A 284 13.68 -25.86 0.88
N ILE A 285 12.65 -26.65 1.20
CA ILE A 285 12.41 -27.16 2.55
C ILE A 285 11.93 -28.62 2.46
N PRO A 286 12.61 -29.60 3.11
CA PRO A 286 12.33 -31.03 2.90
C PRO A 286 10.92 -31.55 3.21
N LEU A 287 10.10 -30.83 3.97
CA LEU A 287 8.72 -31.22 4.34
C LEU A 287 7.67 -30.33 3.64
N PHE A 288 8.08 -29.63 2.60
CA PHE A 288 7.23 -28.73 1.83
C PHE A 288 7.03 -29.36 0.46
N ASP A 289 5.79 -29.68 0.15
CA ASP A 289 5.43 -30.39 -1.07
C ASP A 289 4.45 -29.56 -1.89
N PHE A 290 4.67 -29.53 -3.20
CA PHE A 290 3.77 -28.92 -4.16
C PHE A 290 3.19 -30.02 -5.06
N PHE A 291 1.92 -30.36 -4.86
CA PHE A 291 1.26 -31.48 -5.53
C PHE A 291 0.39 -31.01 -6.70
N ASP A 292 0.53 -31.68 -7.84
CA ASP A 292 -0.51 -31.67 -8.87
C ASP A 292 -1.72 -32.48 -8.36
N ALA A 293 -2.87 -31.81 -8.25
CA ALA A 293 -4.13 -32.43 -7.88
C ALA A 293 -4.66 -33.38 -8.97
N GLY A 294 -4.16 -33.27 -10.20
CA GLY A 294 -4.57 -34.05 -11.35
C GLY A 294 -5.83 -33.48 -12.02
N ARG A 295 -6.27 -34.12 -13.11
CA ARG A 295 -7.37 -33.61 -13.94
C ARG A 295 -8.74 -33.81 -13.27
N GLY A 296 -9.58 -32.77 -13.34
CA GLY A 296 -10.96 -32.79 -12.85
C GLY A 296 -11.28 -31.64 -11.90
N LYS A 297 -12.57 -31.30 -11.80
CA LYS A 297 -13.06 -30.33 -10.82
C LYS A 297 -12.96 -30.94 -9.41
N GLU A 298 -12.68 -30.12 -8.39
CA GLU A 298 -12.74 -30.50 -6.96
C GLU A 298 -11.68 -31.54 -6.50
N ARG A 299 -10.71 -31.89 -7.37
CA ARG A 299 -9.62 -32.82 -7.03
C ARG A 299 -8.69 -32.31 -5.93
N ALA A 300 -8.43 -31.00 -5.91
CA ALA A 300 -7.66 -30.37 -4.84
C ALA A 300 -8.41 -30.46 -3.51
N ASP A 301 -9.72 -30.19 -3.54
CA ASP A 301 -10.60 -30.23 -2.38
C ASP A 301 -10.65 -31.62 -1.74
N ASP A 302 -10.78 -32.67 -2.54
CA ASP A 302 -10.75 -34.07 -2.06
C ASP A 302 -9.43 -34.36 -1.32
N LYS A 303 -8.29 -33.97 -1.90
CA LYS A 303 -6.98 -34.16 -1.27
C LYS A 303 -6.86 -33.37 0.03
N ILE A 304 -7.33 -32.12 0.06
CA ILE A 304 -7.30 -31.28 1.26
C ILE A 304 -8.16 -31.89 2.36
N ARG A 305 -9.39 -32.34 2.04
CA ARG A 305 -10.31 -32.97 3.01
C ARG A 305 -9.71 -34.21 3.65
N GLU A 306 -9.18 -35.14 2.85
CA GLU A 306 -8.57 -36.37 3.39
C GLU A 306 -7.31 -36.09 4.21
N ASN A 307 -6.46 -35.17 3.76
CA ASN A 307 -5.28 -34.77 4.54
C ASN A 307 -5.68 -34.11 5.86
N PHE A 308 -6.71 -33.26 5.84
CA PHE A 308 -7.23 -32.61 7.03
C PHE A 308 -7.69 -33.64 8.06
N HIS A 309 -8.51 -34.61 7.67
CA HIS A 309 -8.99 -35.65 8.60
C HIS A 309 -7.86 -36.53 9.16
N LEU A 310 -6.89 -36.90 8.31
CA LEU A 310 -5.71 -37.64 8.74
C LEU A 310 -4.91 -36.87 9.80
N TYR A 311 -4.63 -35.59 9.57
CA TYR A 311 -3.83 -34.80 10.51
C TYR A 311 -4.59 -34.43 11.78
N LEU A 312 -5.91 -34.21 11.69
CA LEU A 312 -6.73 -33.89 12.85
C LEU A 312 -6.78 -35.04 13.84
N SER A 313 -6.92 -36.27 13.32
CA SER A 313 -6.91 -37.50 14.11
C SER A 313 -5.50 -37.92 14.59
N THR A 314 -4.43 -37.35 14.01
CA THR A 314 -3.05 -37.67 14.40
C THR A 314 -2.67 -37.00 15.73
N PRO A 315 -2.29 -37.76 16.79
CA PRO A 315 -1.99 -37.18 18.11
C PRO A 315 -0.82 -36.19 18.09
N ASN A 316 0.21 -36.45 17.28
CA ASN A 316 1.44 -35.64 17.21
C ASN A 316 1.28 -34.36 16.38
N CYS A 317 0.16 -34.20 15.67
CA CYS A 317 -0.16 -32.98 14.94
C CYS A 317 -0.82 -31.99 15.88
N HIS A 318 -0.15 -30.89 16.18
CA HIS A 318 -0.61 -29.93 17.19
C HIS A 318 -1.40 -28.75 16.62
N ALA A 319 -1.23 -28.45 15.33
CA ALA A 319 -2.00 -27.44 14.63
C ALA A 319 -2.10 -27.74 13.13
N ILE A 320 -3.23 -27.37 12.55
CA ILE A 320 -3.55 -27.51 11.14
C ILE A 320 -3.93 -26.14 10.61
N PHE A 321 -3.05 -25.55 9.81
CA PHE A 321 -3.30 -24.31 9.10
C PHE A 321 -4.03 -24.61 7.80
N VAL A 322 -5.26 -24.13 7.66
CA VAL A 322 -6.13 -24.39 6.51
C VAL A 322 -6.24 -23.12 5.68
N ALA A 323 -5.43 -23.05 4.62
CA ALA A 323 -5.51 -22.03 3.57
C ALA A 323 -6.44 -22.53 2.45
N ALA A 324 -7.72 -22.73 2.80
CA ALA A 324 -8.79 -23.15 1.90
C ALA A 324 -10.13 -22.47 2.26
N CYS A 325 -10.08 -21.35 2.98
CA CYS A 325 -11.25 -20.72 3.58
C CYS A 325 -11.97 -19.72 2.66
N LEU A 326 -11.71 -19.79 1.35
CA LEU A 326 -12.35 -18.96 0.33
C LEU A 326 -13.56 -19.63 -0.34
N ASP A 327 -13.67 -20.96 -0.23
CA ASP A 327 -14.77 -21.75 -0.78
C ASP A 327 -15.68 -22.27 0.35
N ASN A 328 -16.99 -22.04 0.24
CA ASN A 328 -17.97 -22.62 1.18
C ASN A 328 -18.04 -24.16 1.07
N GLY A 329 -17.49 -24.77 0.02
CA GLY A 329 -17.37 -26.22 -0.12
C GLY A 329 -16.66 -26.91 1.06
N PHE A 330 -15.79 -26.19 1.78
CA PHE A 330 -15.11 -26.70 2.97
C PHE A 330 -15.91 -26.49 4.27
N ALA A 331 -17.00 -25.72 4.27
CA ALA A 331 -17.77 -25.39 5.48
C ALA A 331 -18.30 -26.65 6.17
N ARG A 332 -18.91 -27.58 5.43
CA ARG A 332 -19.45 -28.83 6.00
C ARG A 332 -18.37 -29.71 6.64
N MET A 333 -17.16 -29.71 6.08
CA MET A 333 -16.03 -30.46 6.65
C MET A 333 -15.55 -29.84 7.97
N LEU A 334 -15.60 -28.51 8.10
CA LEU A 334 -15.20 -27.80 9.32
C LEU A 334 -16.31 -27.79 10.38
N GLU A 335 -17.58 -27.69 9.97
CA GLU A 335 -18.76 -27.56 10.84
C GLU A 335 -18.85 -28.66 11.89
N GLN A 336 -18.54 -29.91 11.51
CA GLN A 336 -18.54 -31.06 12.44
C GLN A 336 -17.55 -30.92 13.61
N TYR A 337 -16.63 -29.95 13.58
CA TYR A 337 -15.63 -29.72 14.61
C TYR A 337 -15.80 -28.37 15.34
N SER A 338 -16.83 -27.58 15.05
CA SER A 338 -17.04 -26.26 15.68
C SER A 338 -17.26 -26.37 17.19
N ASP A 339 -17.92 -27.44 17.63
CA ASP A 339 -18.29 -27.68 19.02
C ASP A 339 -17.28 -28.58 19.76
N HIS A 340 -16.28 -29.12 19.04
CA HIS A 340 -15.28 -30.01 19.63
C HIS A 340 -14.09 -29.20 20.14
N PRO A 341 -13.83 -29.10 21.46
CA PRO A 341 -12.86 -28.17 22.04
C PRO A 341 -11.42 -28.43 21.56
N LEU A 342 -10.98 -29.69 21.57
CA LEU A 342 -9.61 -30.05 21.13
C LEU A 342 -9.40 -29.83 19.63
N ALA A 343 -10.36 -30.22 18.79
CA ALA A 343 -10.29 -30.02 17.34
C ALA A 343 -10.27 -28.52 17.01
N ARG A 344 -11.16 -27.73 17.61
CA ARG A 344 -11.21 -26.28 17.42
C ARG A 344 -9.91 -25.59 17.84
N GLN A 345 -9.20 -26.10 18.85
CA GLN A 345 -7.90 -25.55 19.24
C GLN A 345 -6.79 -25.85 18.22
N LYS A 346 -6.83 -27.04 17.58
CA LYS A 346 -5.88 -27.46 16.54
C LYS A 346 -6.11 -26.75 15.20
N ILE A 347 -7.35 -26.42 14.86
CA ILE A 347 -7.69 -25.86 13.54
C ILE A 347 -7.44 -24.34 13.53
N VAL A 348 -6.65 -23.89 12.55
CA VAL A 348 -6.33 -22.48 12.31
C VAL A 348 -6.60 -22.15 10.85
N LEU A 349 -7.50 -21.21 10.56
CA LEU A 349 -7.78 -20.76 9.20
C LEU A 349 -6.75 -19.71 8.78
N VAL A 350 -6.26 -19.81 7.54
CA VAL A 350 -5.36 -18.82 6.96
C VAL A 350 -6.13 -17.97 5.97
N SER A 351 -6.42 -16.74 6.32
CA SER A 351 -7.17 -15.81 5.47
C SER A 351 -6.21 -14.92 4.65
N PRO A 352 -6.49 -14.71 3.35
CA PRO A 352 -5.84 -13.67 2.57
C PRO A 352 -6.56 -12.31 2.69
N GLY A 353 -7.30 -12.06 3.77
CA GLY A 353 -8.10 -10.84 4.01
C GLY A 353 -9.63 -11.01 3.90
N TYR A 354 -10.08 -12.21 3.50
CA TYR A 354 -11.50 -12.59 3.50
C TYR A 354 -11.65 -14.09 3.83
N VAL A 355 -12.78 -14.44 4.45
CA VAL A 355 -13.19 -15.82 4.77
C VAL A 355 -14.62 -16.00 4.28
N ALA A 356 -14.91 -17.15 3.65
CA ALA A 356 -16.25 -17.47 3.16
C ALA A 356 -17.27 -17.46 4.30
N ILE A 357 -18.45 -16.87 4.06
CA ILE A 357 -19.45 -16.54 5.09
C ILE A 357 -19.84 -17.77 5.93
N GLU A 358 -20.02 -18.94 5.30
CA GLU A 358 -20.43 -20.16 6.01
C GLU A 358 -19.32 -20.66 6.94
N ILE A 359 -18.06 -20.49 6.55
CA ILE A 359 -16.89 -20.82 7.40
C ILE A 359 -16.72 -19.79 8.51
N GLN A 360 -16.95 -18.50 8.22
CA GLN A 360 -16.82 -17.42 9.21
C GLN A 360 -17.75 -17.63 10.42
N ARG A 361 -18.94 -18.20 10.20
CA ARG A 361 -19.91 -18.54 11.26
C ARG A 361 -19.44 -19.61 12.24
N LEU A 362 -18.44 -20.40 11.88
CA LEU A 362 -17.94 -21.49 12.71
C LEU A 362 -16.91 -21.01 13.76
N GLU A 363 -16.49 -19.74 13.69
CA GLU A 363 -15.65 -19.07 14.70
C GLU A 363 -14.34 -19.81 15.05
N PHE A 364 -13.70 -20.43 14.06
CA PHE A 364 -12.33 -20.95 14.20
C PHE A 364 -11.31 -19.82 14.32
N LYS A 365 -10.12 -20.14 14.85
CA LYS A 365 -9.00 -19.19 14.88
C LYS A 365 -8.62 -18.78 13.46
N VAL A 366 -8.38 -17.50 13.23
CA VAL A 366 -7.98 -16.98 11.92
C VAL A 366 -6.63 -16.27 12.04
N VAL A 367 -5.74 -16.49 11.09
CA VAL A 367 -4.48 -15.77 10.91
C VAL A 367 -4.38 -15.24 9.48
N GLU A 368 -3.64 -14.16 9.29
CA GLU A 368 -3.38 -13.59 7.97
C GLU A 368 -1.89 -13.61 7.66
N TRP A 369 -1.53 -14.02 6.44
CA TRP A 369 -0.14 -14.09 5.96
C TRP A 369 0.04 -13.22 4.72
N PRO A 370 -0.04 -11.87 4.83
CA PRO A 370 0.07 -10.97 3.68
C PRO A 370 1.45 -11.02 3.00
N SER A 371 2.47 -11.52 3.71
CA SER A 371 3.79 -11.79 3.14
C SER A 371 3.79 -13.04 2.23
N VAL A 372 2.86 -13.98 2.42
CA VAL A 372 2.79 -15.24 1.68
C VAL A 372 1.77 -15.15 0.55
N PHE A 373 0.56 -14.70 0.87
CA PHE A 373 -0.58 -14.67 -0.03
C PHE A 373 -0.96 -13.24 -0.40
N ALA A 374 -1.39 -13.05 -1.64
CA ALA A 374 -1.90 -11.78 -2.11
C ALA A 374 -3.18 -11.43 -1.33
N VAL A 375 -3.24 -10.21 -0.80
CA VAL A 375 -4.41 -9.70 -0.10
C VAL A 375 -5.59 -9.65 -1.08
N ARG A 376 -6.70 -10.30 -0.73
CA ARG A 376 -7.94 -10.31 -1.51
C ARG A 376 -8.97 -9.44 -0.82
N THR A 377 -9.49 -8.48 -1.58
CA THR A 377 -10.70 -7.77 -1.20
C THR A 377 -11.92 -8.68 -1.43
N ILE A 378 -12.95 -8.49 -0.62
CA ILE A 378 -14.19 -9.29 -0.71
C ILE A 378 -14.79 -9.09 -2.12
N PRO A 379 -15.06 -10.16 -2.89
CA PRO A 379 -15.70 -10.03 -4.19
C PRO A 379 -17.03 -9.27 -4.07
N PRO A 380 -17.39 -8.37 -4.98
CA PRO A 380 -18.61 -7.56 -4.90
C PRO A 380 -19.88 -8.42 -4.75
N ASP A 381 -19.91 -9.61 -5.37
CA ASP A 381 -21.01 -10.57 -5.24
C ASP A 381 -21.12 -11.16 -3.82
N ALA A 382 -19.98 -11.40 -3.17
CA ALA A 382 -19.93 -11.86 -1.79
C ALA A 382 -20.33 -10.73 -0.83
N VAL A 383 -19.96 -9.47 -1.10
CA VAL A 383 -20.44 -8.30 -0.35
C VAL A 383 -21.96 -8.15 -0.47
N ALA A 384 -22.52 -8.33 -1.68
CA ALA A 384 -23.95 -8.27 -1.90
C ALA A 384 -24.70 -9.41 -1.18
N LYS A 385 -24.16 -10.63 -1.19
CA LYS A 385 -24.71 -11.77 -0.42
C LYS A 385 -24.64 -11.48 1.09
N HIS A 386 -23.52 -10.96 1.59
CA HIS A 386 -23.32 -10.60 3.00
C HIS A 386 -24.29 -9.50 3.46
N LYS A 387 -24.49 -8.46 2.64
CA LYS A 387 -25.49 -7.40 2.89
C LYS A 387 -26.93 -7.94 2.93
N LYS A 388 -27.30 -8.79 1.97
CA LYS A 388 -28.64 -9.43 1.92
C LYS A 388 -28.87 -10.35 3.12
N GLU A 389 -27.85 -11.07 3.57
CA GLU A 389 -27.95 -12.01 4.68
C GLU A 389 -27.98 -11.31 6.04
N MET A 390 -27.20 -10.23 6.23
CA MET A 390 -27.33 -9.33 7.38
C MET A 390 -28.70 -8.65 7.45
N GLN A 391 -29.25 -8.23 6.31
CA GLN A 391 -30.63 -7.71 6.25
C GLN A 391 -31.65 -8.78 6.65
N ARG A 392 -31.52 -10.03 6.17
CA ARG A 392 -32.40 -11.14 6.56
C ARG A 392 -32.32 -11.46 8.06
N ALA A 393 -31.13 -11.49 8.64
CA ALA A 393 -30.94 -11.72 10.07
C ALA A 393 -31.56 -10.59 10.93
N ARG A 394 -31.51 -9.34 10.45
CA ARG A 394 -32.15 -8.18 11.10
C ARG A 394 -33.68 -8.26 11.00
N THR A 395 -34.23 -8.69 9.87
CA THR A 395 -35.68 -8.88 9.68
C THR A 395 -36.23 -10.09 10.45
N GLN A 396 -35.45 -11.16 10.62
CA GLN A 396 -35.85 -12.32 11.42
C GLN A 396 -35.83 -12.01 12.93
N ARG A 397 -34.89 -11.17 13.40
CA ARG A 397 -34.89 -10.67 14.79
C ARG A 397 -36.08 -9.77 15.12
N SER A 398 -36.68 -9.10 14.13
CA SER A 398 -37.89 -8.28 14.34
C SER A 398 -39.20 -9.08 14.29
N VAL A 399 -39.18 -10.35 13.84
CA VAL A 399 -40.39 -11.19 13.73
C VAL A 399 -40.54 -12.17 14.91
N SER A 400 -39.46 -12.44 15.65
CA SER A 400 -39.47 -13.31 16.82
C SER A 400 -39.63 -12.53 18.13
N THR A 401 -40.79 -11.88 18.33
CA THR A 401 -41.27 -11.51 19.68
C THR A 401 -42.71 -12.01 19.83
N PRO A 402 -42.98 -13.01 20.68
CA PRO A 402 -44.36 -13.28 21.06
C PRO A 402 -44.80 -12.19 22.04
N ALA A 403 -45.91 -11.54 21.72
CA ALA A 403 -46.62 -10.68 22.65
C ALA A 403 -47.19 -11.55 23.78
N MET A 404 -46.56 -11.53 24.95
CA MET A 404 -47.14 -12.01 26.20
C MET A 404 -47.41 -10.78 27.07
N THR A 405 -48.68 -10.45 27.15
CA THR A 405 -49.25 -9.52 28.12
C THR A 405 -49.27 -10.17 29.49
N SER A 406 -48.58 -9.59 30.48
CA SER A 406 -49.09 -9.37 31.84
C SER A 406 -47.98 -8.93 32.79
N GLY A 407 -48.29 -7.90 33.57
CA GLY A 407 -47.96 -7.89 35.00
C GLY A 407 -46.58 -7.36 35.39
N ASP A 408 -46.59 -6.11 35.84
CA ASP A 408 -45.66 -5.52 36.79
C ASP A 408 -44.95 -6.51 37.73
N ALA A 409 -43.63 -6.55 37.62
CA ALA A 409 -42.65 -6.48 38.71
C ALA A 409 -41.35 -7.16 38.25
N LEU A 410 -40.28 -6.35 38.09
CA LEU A 410 -38.84 -6.69 38.24
C LEU A 410 -37.91 -5.75 37.44
N SER A 411 -38.38 -4.58 37.03
CA SER A 411 -37.54 -3.45 36.65
C SER A 411 -36.97 -2.74 37.89
N ARG A 412 -36.11 -3.43 38.67
CA ARG A 412 -35.33 -2.76 39.74
C ARG A 412 -34.02 -3.43 40.18
N LEU A 413 -33.57 -4.52 39.55
CA LEU A 413 -32.38 -5.28 40.02
C LEU A 413 -31.13 -5.21 39.12
N VAL A 414 -31.06 -4.25 38.18
CA VAL A 414 -29.89 -4.14 37.29
C VAL A 414 -28.86 -3.05 37.69
N PRO A 415 -29.15 -2.04 38.54
CA PRO A 415 -28.08 -1.15 39.00
C PRO A 415 -27.23 -1.74 40.15
N GLN A 416 -27.74 -2.70 40.93
CA GLN A 416 -27.07 -3.16 42.16
C GLN A 416 -26.07 -4.32 41.99
N LEU A 417 -25.93 -4.88 40.78
CA LEU A 417 -25.00 -5.99 40.51
C LEU A 417 -23.65 -5.55 39.91
N LEU A 418 -23.52 -4.29 39.47
CA LEU A 418 -22.21 -3.72 39.08
C LEU A 418 -21.41 -3.21 40.28
N ASP A 419 -22.05 -2.99 41.44
CA ASP A 419 -21.38 -2.56 42.68
C ASP A 419 -20.73 -3.70 43.47
N LEU A 420 -20.83 -4.95 42.98
CA LEU A 420 -20.24 -6.15 43.61
C LEU A 420 -19.03 -6.71 42.85
N VAL A 421 -18.53 -6.01 41.83
CA VAL A 421 -17.27 -6.39 41.15
C VAL A 421 -16.10 -5.76 41.91
N PRO A 422 -15.20 -6.54 42.54
CA PRO A 422 -14.03 -5.97 43.19
C PRO A 422 -13.14 -5.30 42.15
N ALA A 423 -12.89 -4.00 42.32
CA ALA A 423 -11.88 -3.28 41.54
C ALA A 423 -10.51 -3.87 41.88
N TRP A 424 -10.00 -4.74 41.01
CA TRP A 424 -8.63 -5.25 41.10
C TRP A 424 -7.67 -4.14 40.69
N ASP A 425 -6.97 -3.56 41.67
CA ASP A 425 -5.83 -2.66 41.44
C ASP A 425 -4.53 -3.49 41.34
N PRO A 426 -3.88 -3.55 40.17
CA PRO A 426 -2.63 -4.30 39.97
C PRO A 426 -1.49 -3.84 40.88
N ASN A 427 -1.52 -2.59 41.36
CA ASN A 427 -0.45 -2.01 42.18
C ASN A 427 -0.57 -2.39 43.67
N ARG A 428 -1.73 -2.84 44.13
CA ARG A 428 -1.95 -3.26 45.53
C ARG A 428 -1.42 -4.67 45.82
N ALA A 429 -1.33 -5.53 44.80
CA ALA A 429 -0.77 -6.88 44.91
C ALA A 429 0.77 -6.89 44.92
N MET A 430 1.42 -5.91 44.29
CA MET A 430 2.89 -5.81 44.23
C MET A 430 3.53 -5.19 45.48
N SER A 431 2.73 -4.63 46.40
CA SER A 431 3.24 -4.08 47.68
C SER A 431 3.37 -5.11 48.80
N LYS A 432 2.90 -6.35 48.62
CA LYS A 432 2.91 -7.39 49.67
C LYS A 432 3.91 -8.53 49.45
N VAL A 433 4.71 -8.47 48.38
CA VAL A 433 5.78 -9.44 48.11
C VAL A 433 7.06 -8.69 47.75
N SER A 434 7.72 -8.10 48.75
CA SER A 434 9.13 -7.70 48.63
C SER A 434 9.82 -7.56 50.00
N ASN A 435 9.79 -8.62 50.81
CA ASN A 435 10.89 -8.83 51.76
C ASN A 435 11.87 -9.79 51.09
N GLY A 436 12.81 -9.25 50.32
CA GLY A 436 13.84 -10.06 49.66
C GLY A 436 14.53 -9.36 48.49
N VAL A 437 15.62 -8.66 48.81
CA VAL A 437 16.81 -8.40 47.96
C VAL A 437 16.60 -7.67 46.61
N GLY A 438 16.70 -6.33 46.69
CA GLY A 438 17.62 -5.51 45.89
C GLY A 438 17.43 -5.33 44.37
N PHE A 439 16.89 -4.19 43.95
CA PHE A 439 17.57 -3.20 43.09
C PHE A 439 16.73 -1.91 43.04
N ARG A 440 17.29 -0.77 43.43
CA ARG A 440 16.58 0.53 43.50
C ARG A 440 16.88 1.30 42.22
N VAL A 441 15.89 1.46 41.34
CA VAL A 441 15.97 2.41 40.21
C VAL A 441 15.27 3.70 40.62
N GLN A 442 15.99 4.82 40.57
CA GLN A 442 15.46 6.15 40.84
C GLN A 442 14.50 6.59 39.73
N GLN A 443 13.29 6.98 40.11
CA GLN A 443 12.30 7.62 39.26
C GLN A 443 12.63 9.11 39.12
N ALA A 444 12.88 9.57 37.90
CA ALA A 444 12.94 11.00 37.56
C ALA A 444 11.55 11.46 37.09
N ALA A 445 11.18 12.66 37.53
CA ALA A 445 9.86 13.26 37.45
C ALA A 445 9.34 13.48 36.01
N ALA A 446 8.04 13.26 35.84
CA ALA A 446 7.27 13.58 34.65
C ALA A 446 6.89 15.07 34.62
N GLY A 447 7.15 15.72 33.48
CA GLY A 447 6.60 17.03 33.11
C GLY A 447 5.51 16.87 32.05
N VAL A 448 4.30 17.25 32.45
CA VAL A 448 3.13 17.74 31.69
C VAL A 448 3.28 17.87 30.17
N ILE A 449 2.41 17.20 29.41
CA ILE A 449 1.93 17.68 28.10
C ILE A 449 0.39 17.56 28.08
N GLU A 450 -0.24 18.70 27.79
CA GLU A 450 -1.67 18.92 27.67
C GLU A 450 -2.27 18.25 26.42
N ARG A 451 -3.59 18.06 26.53
CA ARG A 451 -4.56 17.59 25.55
C ARG A 451 -4.49 18.33 24.22
N LEU A 452 -4.83 17.63 23.13
CA LEU A 452 -5.69 18.21 22.10
C LEU A 452 -6.60 17.12 21.49
N ASP A 453 -7.90 17.40 21.52
CA ASP A 453 -9.00 16.59 21.03
C ASP A 453 -8.98 16.40 19.50
N LEU A 454 -9.36 15.21 19.06
CA LEU A 454 -9.60 14.87 17.65
C LEU A 454 -11.11 14.72 17.45
N ALA A 455 -11.72 15.76 16.86
CA ALA A 455 -13.10 15.73 16.40
C ALA A 455 -13.15 15.57 14.86
N GLN A 456 -14.12 14.77 14.44
CA GLN A 456 -14.50 14.41 13.07
C GLN A 456 -14.87 15.62 12.19
N MET A 457 -14.61 15.54 10.88
CA MET A 457 -15.52 15.89 9.77
C MET A 457 -15.08 15.07 8.54
N VAL A 458 -15.84 14.05 8.10
CA VAL A 458 -16.93 14.07 7.09
C VAL A 458 -16.42 14.24 5.65
N GLU A 459 -16.61 13.17 4.88
CA GLU A 459 -16.53 13.08 3.42
C GLU A 459 -17.54 14.00 2.73
N THR A 460 -17.16 14.54 1.56
CA THR A 460 -18.07 14.68 0.42
C THR A 460 -17.33 14.36 -0.88
N ASP A 461 -17.93 13.44 -1.63
CA ASP A 461 -17.59 12.96 -2.97
C ASP A 461 -17.64 14.03 -4.07
N ALA A 462 -16.96 13.67 -5.18
CA ALA A 462 -17.44 13.69 -6.58
C ALA A 462 -16.85 14.72 -7.59
N ASP A 463 -16.52 14.10 -8.73
CA ASP A 463 -16.49 14.56 -10.14
C ASP A 463 -15.30 15.41 -10.64
N ILE A 464 -14.38 14.82 -11.41
CA ILE A 464 -14.38 14.57 -12.89
C ILE A 464 -14.28 15.88 -13.69
N ASP A 465 -13.07 16.20 -14.16
CA ASP A 465 -12.64 16.02 -15.57
C ASP A 465 -11.09 16.00 -15.68
#